data_AF-A0A7X7DD45-F1
#
_entry.id   AF-A0A7X7DD45-F1
#
_cell.length_a   1.000
_cell.length_b   1.000
_cell.length_c   1.000
_cell.angle_alpha   90.00
_cell.angle_beta   90.00
_cell.angle_gamma   90.00
#
_symmetry.space_group_name_H-M   'P 1'
#
loop_
_entity.id
_entity.type
_entity.pdbx_description
1 polymer ?
#
loop_
_entity_poly.entity_id
_entity_poly.type
_entity_poly.pdbx_seq_one_letter_code
_entity_poly.pdbx_strand_id
1 'polypeptide(L)'
;MSAEARINERIRVPEVRLVGPGGEQVGIVRVEDALRLALEADLDLVEVAPNARPPVCKIMDYGKFKYEAAQKEREARKNQQQTVVKEQKFRPKIDTHDYETKKGNVIRFLEKGSKVKVTIMFRGREQSRPELGFRLLQRLADDITDYGYVETTAKQDGRNMTMVVAPHRGAKTRAKAQESKVTDPASE
;
A
#
# COMPACT_ATOMS: atom_id res chain seq x y z
N MET A 1 -7.10 -12.61 -6.71
CA MET A 1 -8.34 -12.82 -7.48
C MET A 1 -9.41 -13.21 -6.47
N SER A 2 -10.34 -12.30 -6.13
CA SER A 2 -11.52 -12.73 -5.38
C SER A 2 -12.33 -13.62 -6.32
N ALA A 3 -12.38 -14.92 -6.01
CA ALA A 3 -13.33 -15.81 -6.66
C ALA A 3 -14.72 -15.26 -6.35
N GLU A 4 -15.47 -14.92 -7.39
CA GLU A 4 -16.85 -14.46 -7.24
C GLU A 4 -17.65 -15.57 -6.53
N ALA A 5 -18.35 -15.22 -5.45
CA ALA A 5 -19.11 -16.18 -4.67
C ALA A 5 -20.20 -16.81 -5.55
N ARG A 6 -20.38 -18.13 -5.45
CA ARG A 6 -21.47 -18.82 -6.13
C ARG A 6 -22.77 -18.53 -5.37
N ILE A 7 -23.84 -18.27 -6.12
CA ILE A 7 -25.14 -17.92 -5.57
C ILE A 7 -26.21 -18.86 -6.12
N ASN A 8 -27.23 -19.16 -5.31
CA ASN A 8 -28.43 -19.89 -5.70
C ASN A 8 -28.10 -21.16 -6.51
N GLU A 9 -28.64 -21.28 -7.72
CA GLU A 9 -28.47 -22.43 -8.63
C GLU A 9 -27.02 -22.64 -9.11
N ARG A 10 -26.11 -21.69 -8.88
CA ARG A 10 -24.68 -21.86 -9.19
C ARG A 10 -23.99 -22.80 -8.18
N ILE A 11 -24.63 -23.11 -7.06
CA ILE A 11 -24.16 -24.04 -6.03
C ILE A 11 -24.56 -25.47 -6.46
N ARG A 12 -23.58 -26.30 -6.82
CA ARG A 12 -23.79 -27.66 -7.38
C ARG A 12 -23.48 -28.80 -6.41
N VAL A 13 -23.50 -28.53 -5.11
CA VAL A 13 -23.20 -29.53 -4.07
C VAL A 13 -24.50 -30.08 -3.48
N PRO A 14 -24.54 -31.35 -3.05
CA PRO A 14 -25.76 -31.97 -2.52
C PRO A 14 -26.14 -31.45 -1.12
N GLU A 15 -25.14 -31.19 -0.27
CA GLU A 15 -25.31 -30.76 1.11
C GLU A 15 -24.45 -29.53 1.41
N VAL A 16 -25.01 -28.62 2.20
CA VAL A 16 -24.38 -27.38 2.62
C VAL A 16 -24.58 -27.17 4.11
N ARG A 17 -23.59 -26.53 4.75
CA ARG A 17 -23.77 -25.98 6.09
C ARG A 17 -24.46 -24.63 5.96
N LEU A 18 -25.71 -24.54 6.39
CA LEU A 18 -26.57 -23.38 6.24
C LEU A 18 -26.48 -22.44 7.46
N VAL A 19 -26.35 -21.15 7.17
CA VAL A 19 -26.48 -20.05 8.13
C VAL A 19 -27.66 -19.18 7.70
N GLY A 20 -28.58 -18.93 8.62
CA GLY A 20 -29.76 -18.09 8.40
C GLY A 20 -29.42 -16.59 8.26
N PRO A 21 -30.41 -15.76 7.88
CA PRO A 21 -30.21 -14.33 7.62
C PRO A 21 -29.76 -13.53 8.85
N GLY A 22 -30.24 -13.91 10.04
CA GLY A 22 -29.83 -13.32 11.32
C GLY A 22 -28.49 -13.82 11.87
N GLY A 23 -27.81 -14.76 11.17
CA GLY A 23 -26.60 -15.41 11.67
C GLY A 23 -26.83 -16.67 12.49
N GLU A 24 -28.07 -17.16 12.54
CA GLU A 24 -28.43 -18.44 13.15
C GLU A 24 -27.77 -19.61 12.40
N GLN A 25 -27.24 -20.59 13.14
CA GLN A 25 -26.68 -21.80 12.53
C GLN A 25 -27.77 -22.86 12.41
N VAL A 26 -28.25 -23.09 11.19
CA VAL A 26 -29.28 -24.12 10.91
C VAL A 26 -28.67 -25.52 10.88
N GLY A 27 -27.37 -25.63 10.55
CA GLY A 27 -26.65 -26.90 10.51
C GLY A 27 -26.43 -27.40 9.09
N ILE A 28 -26.29 -28.71 8.91
CA ILE A 28 -26.07 -29.33 7.60
C ILE A 28 -27.44 -29.68 7.02
N VAL A 29 -27.75 -29.14 5.85
CA VAL A 29 -29.02 -29.35 5.14
C VAL A 29 -28.76 -29.64 3.66
N ARG A 30 -29.76 -30.18 2.97
CA ARG A 30 -29.71 -30.31 1.51
C ARG A 30 -29.75 -28.93 0.86
N VAL A 31 -29.09 -28.80 -0.30
CA VAL A 31 -29.06 -27.52 -1.01
C VAL A 31 -30.46 -27.07 -1.44
N GLU A 32 -31.34 -28.02 -1.75
CA GLU A 32 -32.75 -27.75 -2.13
C GLU A 32 -33.53 -27.09 -1.00
N ASP A 33 -33.37 -27.58 0.24
CA ASP A 33 -33.99 -26.97 1.41
C ASP A 33 -33.41 -25.58 1.68
N ALA A 34 -32.09 -25.41 1.53
CA ALA A 34 -31.45 -24.11 1.67
C ALA A 34 -31.92 -23.09 0.62
N LEU A 35 -32.14 -23.51 -0.63
CA LEU A 35 -32.69 -22.67 -1.70
C LEU A 35 -34.14 -22.27 -1.43
N ARG A 36 -34.96 -23.21 -0.94
CA ARG A 36 -36.34 -22.93 -0.54
C ARG A 36 -36.41 -21.92 0.60
N LEU A 37 -35.60 -22.10 1.64
CA LEU A 37 -35.53 -21.16 2.76
C LEU A 37 -35.04 -19.77 2.33
N ALA A 38 -34.12 -19.69 1.37
CA ALA A 38 -33.70 -18.41 0.79
C ALA A 38 -34.86 -17.72 0.05
N LEU A 39 -35.61 -18.48 -0.76
CA LEU A 39 -36.79 -18.00 -1.49
C LEU A 39 -37.91 -17.54 -0.55
N GLU A 40 -38.22 -18.31 0.50
CA GLU A 40 -39.22 -17.95 1.52
C GLU A 40 -38.87 -16.66 2.27
N ALA A 41 -37.57 -16.36 2.38
CA ALA A 41 -37.07 -15.15 3.00
C ALA A 41 -36.87 -13.98 2.03
N ASP A 42 -37.19 -14.14 0.73
CA ASP A 42 -36.90 -13.18 -0.35
C ASP A 42 -35.40 -12.75 -0.39
N LEU A 43 -34.49 -13.69 -0.10
CA LEU A 43 -33.04 -13.48 -0.04
C LEU A 43 -32.29 -14.49 -0.92
N ASP A 44 -30.98 -14.27 -1.12
CA ASP A 44 -30.14 -15.19 -1.89
C ASP A 44 -29.40 -16.20 -0.99
N LEU A 45 -29.22 -17.41 -1.49
CA LEU A 45 -28.29 -18.38 -0.92
C LEU A 45 -26.88 -18.11 -1.45
N VAL A 46 -25.99 -17.59 -0.62
CA VAL A 46 -24.62 -17.22 -1.00
C VAL A 46 -23.60 -18.19 -0.40
N GLU A 47 -22.75 -18.78 -1.24
CA GLU A 47 -21.63 -19.62 -0.81
C GLU A 47 -20.48 -18.74 -0.28
N VAL A 48 -20.31 -18.67 1.05
CA VAL A 48 -19.30 -17.83 1.71
C VAL A 48 -17.96 -18.56 1.92
N ALA A 49 -17.99 -19.88 2.07
CA ALA A 49 -16.79 -20.70 2.26
C ALA A 49 -16.85 -21.97 1.41
N PRO A 50 -16.39 -21.93 0.14
CA PRO A 50 -16.40 -23.08 -0.76
C PRO A 50 -15.40 -24.18 -0.35
N ASN A 51 -14.36 -23.82 0.40
CA ASN A 51 -13.29 -24.74 0.79
C ASN A 51 -13.64 -25.61 2.02
N ALA A 52 -14.78 -25.36 2.68
CA ALA A 52 -15.22 -26.15 3.82
C ALA A 52 -15.88 -27.47 3.38
N ARG A 53 -15.87 -28.48 4.27
CA ARG A 53 -16.57 -29.76 4.05
C ARG A 53 -17.58 -29.99 5.18
N PRO A 54 -18.90 -29.94 4.92
CA PRO A 54 -19.56 -29.41 3.71
C PRO A 54 -19.35 -27.89 3.53
N PRO A 55 -19.50 -27.34 2.30
CA PRO A 55 -19.39 -25.90 2.03
C PRO A 55 -20.34 -25.08 2.90
N VAL A 56 -19.93 -23.87 3.27
CA VAL A 56 -20.78 -22.98 4.10
C VAL A 56 -21.52 -22.01 3.21
N CYS A 57 -22.85 -22.06 3.28
CA CYS A 57 -23.76 -21.17 2.60
C CYS A 57 -24.52 -20.33 3.62
N LYS A 58 -24.72 -19.06 3.31
CA LYS A 58 -25.46 -18.13 4.15
C LYS A 58 -26.56 -17.46 3.35
N ILE A 59 -27.76 -17.39 3.91
CA ILE A 59 -28.88 -16.66 3.32
C ILE A 59 -28.65 -15.17 3.57
N MET A 60 -28.50 -14.38 2.53
CA MET A 60 -28.29 -12.93 2.60
C MET A 60 -28.58 -12.24 1.27
N ASP A 61 -28.74 -10.93 1.28
CA ASP A 61 -28.80 -10.12 0.05
C ASP A 61 -27.40 -10.02 -0.57
N TYR A 62 -27.21 -10.67 -1.73
CA TYR A 62 -25.93 -10.67 -2.43
C TYR A 62 -25.56 -9.28 -2.98
N GLY A 63 -26.55 -8.48 -3.41
CA GLY A 63 -26.35 -7.14 -3.92
C GLY A 63 -25.79 -6.21 -2.86
N LYS A 64 -26.39 -6.22 -1.67
CA LYS A 64 -25.92 -5.46 -0.51
C LYS A 64 -24.54 -5.93 -0.06
N PHE A 65 -24.31 -7.24 0.03
CA PHE A 65 -23.01 -7.80 0.40
C PHE A 65 -21.90 -7.37 -0.59
N LYS A 66 -22.15 -7.43 -1.89
CA LYS A 66 -21.21 -7.00 -2.92
C LYS A 66 -20.90 -5.51 -2.82
N TYR A 67 -21.89 -4.68 -2.52
CA TYR A 67 -21.71 -3.25 -2.30
C TYR A 67 -20.84 -2.98 -1.07
N GLU A 68 -21.16 -3.57 0.07
CA GLU A 68 -20.40 -3.40 1.32
C GLU A 68 -18.96 -3.91 1.19
N ALA A 69 -18.77 -5.08 0.56
CA ALA A 69 -17.44 -5.62 0.28
C ALA A 69 -16.64 -4.69 -0.64
N ALA A 70 -17.27 -4.14 -1.69
CA ALA A 70 -16.63 -3.19 -2.58
C ALA A 70 -16.31 -1.85 -1.88
N GLN A 71 -17.17 -1.36 -1.00
CA GLN A 71 -16.91 -0.17 -0.19
C GLN A 71 -15.73 -0.40 0.75
N LYS A 72 -15.74 -1.50 1.50
CA LYS A 72 -14.65 -1.89 2.41
C LYS A 72 -13.33 -2.06 1.65
N GLU A 73 -13.36 -2.66 0.46
CA GLU A 73 -12.16 -2.78 -0.37
C GLU A 73 -11.68 -1.41 -0.86
N ARG A 74 -12.59 -0.50 -1.25
CA ARG A 74 -12.24 0.88 -1.62
C ARG A 74 -11.65 1.65 -0.44
N GLU A 75 -12.22 1.53 0.75
CA GLU A 75 -11.72 2.14 1.98
C GLU A 75 -10.34 1.57 2.37
N ALA A 76 -10.18 0.25 2.30
CA ALA A 76 -8.90 -0.40 2.53
C ALA A 76 -7.83 0.07 1.53
N ARG A 77 -8.17 0.17 0.24
CA ARG A 77 -7.27 0.70 -0.79
C ARG A 77 -6.94 2.18 -0.56
N LYS A 78 -7.89 3.00 -0.11
CA LYS A 78 -7.65 4.41 0.24
C LYS A 78 -6.76 4.55 1.47
N ASN A 79 -6.94 3.71 2.48
CA ASN A 79 -6.17 3.71 3.71
C ASN A 79 -4.78 3.08 3.55
N GLN A 80 -4.61 2.21 2.56
CA GLN A 80 -3.30 1.72 2.17
C GLN A 80 -2.49 2.88 1.58
N GLN A 81 -1.61 3.45 2.41
CA GLN A 81 -0.66 4.45 1.93
C GLN A 81 0.23 3.82 0.88
N GLN A 82 0.01 4.19 -0.38
CA GLN A 82 0.89 3.81 -1.46
C GLN A 82 2.25 4.47 -1.22
N THR A 83 3.27 3.68 -0.88
CA THR A 83 4.64 4.17 -0.74
C THR A 83 5.15 4.54 -2.13
N VAL A 84 4.97 5.82 -2.50
CA VAL A 84 5.43 6.33 -3.79
C VAL A 84 6.95 6.46 -3.76
N VAL A 85 7.61 5.96 -4.81
CA VAL A 85 9.03 6.22 -5.04
C VAL A 85 9.15 7.51 -5.84
N LYS A 86 9.80 8.51 -5.28
CA LYS A 86 10.13 9.77 -5.95
C LYS A 86 11.54 9.70 -6.50
N GLU A 87 11.75 10.26 -7.68
CA GLU A 87 13.08 10.29 -8.29
C GLU A 87 13.70 11.67 -8.16
N GLN A 88 14.97 11.74 -7.72
CA GLN A 88 15.74 12.97 -7.68
C GLN A 88 17.01 12.81 -8.51
N LYS A 89 17.21 13.69 -9.49
CA LYS A 89 18.35 13.62 -10.41
C LYS A 89 19.44 14.64 -10.04
N PHE A 90 20.67 14.16 -10.01
CA PHE A 90 21.88 14.93 -9.72
C PHE A 90 22.86 14.87 -10.89
N ARG A 91 23.76 15.86 -10.94
CA ARG A 91 24.89 15.89 -11.87
C ARG A 91 26.19 15.75 -11.08
N PRO A 92 27.24 15.13 -11.63
CA PRO A 92 28.53 14.98 -10.94
C PRO A 92 29.18 16.32 -10.57
N LYS A 93 28.98 17.36 -11.37
CA LYS A 93 29.46 18.74 -11.15
C LYS A 93 28.31 19.66 -10.75
N ILE A 94 27.66 19.34 -9.64
CA ILE A 94 26.59 20.17 -9.09
C ILE A 94 27.18 21.37 -8.33
N ASP A 95 26.57 22.54 -8.49
CA ASP A 95 26.89 23.71 -7.68
C ASP A 95 26.37 23.55 -6.24
N THR A 96 27.00 24.21 -5.26
CA THR A 96 26.61 24.14 -3.86
C THR A 96 25.15 24.57 -3.63
N HIS A 97 24.69 25.61 -4.31
CA HIS A 97 23.31 26.10 -4.15
C HIS A 97 22.27 25.13 -4.75
N ASP A 98 22.57 24.54 -5.91
CA ASP A 98 21.71 23.51 -6.53
C ASP A 98 21.69 22.23 -5.67
N TYR A 99 22.82 21.88 -5.04
CA TYR A 99 22.92 20.74 -4.13
C TYR A 99 21.98 20.92 -2.93
N GLU A 100 22.04 22.05 -2.23
CA GLU A 100 21.19 22.32 -1.07
C GLU A 100 19.69 22.28 -1.43
N THR A 101 19.33 22.85 -2.59
CA THR A 101 17.94 22.81 -3.08
C THR A 101 17.45 21.38 -3.30
N LYS A 102 18.28 20.53 -3.93
CA LYS A 102 17.92 19.13 -4.20
C LYS A 102 17.94 18.26 -2.94
N LYS A 103 18.86 18.53 -2.01
CA LYS A 103 18.88 17.92 -0.68
C LYS A 103 17.59 18.24 0.08
N GLY A 104 17.16 19.51 0.09
CA GLY A 104 15.88 19.92 0.69
C GLY A 104 14.68 19.18 0.10
N ASN A 105 14.67 18.95 -1.22
CA ASN A 105 13.62 18.13 -1.85
C ASN A 105 13.65 16.67 -1.41
N VAL A 106 14.85 16.06 -1.30
CA VAL A 106 15.00 14.69 -0.79
C VAL A 106 14.47 14.59 0.64
N ILE A 107 14.87 15.50 1.52
CA ILE A 107 14.38 15.57 2.91
C ILE A 107 12.86 15.68 2.94
N ARG A 108 12.29 16.61 2.17
CA ARG A 108 10.83 16.81 2.09
C ARG A 108 10.08 15.56 1.62
N PHE A 109 10.67 14.75 0.74
CA PHE A 109 10.07 13.49 0.31
C PHE A 109 10.16 12.41 1.39
N LEU A 110 11.28 12.33 2.11
CA LEU A 110 11.46 11.41 3.24
C LEU A 110 10.51 11.75 4.39
N GLU A 111 10.35 13.02 4.74
CA GLU A 111 9.38 13.48 5.76
C GLU A 111 7.94 13.10 5.42
N LYS A 112 7.57 13.17 4.13
CA LYS A 112 6.26 12.74 3.64
C LYS A 112 6.08 11.21 3.65
N GLY A 113 7.12 10.45 4.00
CA GLY A 113 7.12 8.99 4.01
C GLY A 113 7.28 8.35 2.63
N SER A 114 7.77 9.10 1.63
CA SER A 114 8.07 8.57 0.30
C SER A 114 9.50 8.05 0.25
N LYS A 115 9.73 6.98 -0.52
CA LYS A 115 11.09 6.54 -0.83
C LYS A 115 11.67 7.45 -1.92
N VAL A 116 12.98 7.70 -1.88
CA VAL A 116 13.65 8.55 -2.87
C VAL A 116 14.71 7.74 -3.60
N LYS A 117 14.56 7.64 -4.92
CA LYS A 117 15.58 7.12 -5.83
C LYS A 117 16.43 8.29 -6.32
N VAL A 118 17.63 8.40 -5.77
CA VAL A 118 18.62 9.40 -6.18
C VAL A 118 19.39 8.85 -7.37
N THR A 119 19.41 9.58 -8.48
CA THR A 119 20.12 9.19 -9.71
C THR A 119 21.13 10.24 -10.12
N ILE A 120 22.39 9.87 -10.22
CA ILE A 120 23.43 10.68 -10.85
C ILE A 120 23.58 10.21 -12.29
N MET A 121 23.46 11.14 -13.24
CA MET A 121 23.68 10.86 -14.65
C MET A 121 25.09 11.28 -15.05
N PHE A 122 25.89 10.36 -15.57
CA PHE A 122 27.22 10.65 -16.10
C PHE A 122 27.14 10.96 -17.60
N ARG A 123 27.86 12.01 -18.05
CA ARG A 123 27.92 12.37 -19.46
C ARG A 123 29.33 12.26 -20.03
N GLY A 124 29.45 11.57 -21.17
CA GLY A 124 30.70 11.46 -21.93
C GLY A 124 31.84 10.87 -21.11
N ARG A 125 32.96 11.61 -21.01
CA ARG A 125 34.19 11.22 -20.31
C ARG A 125 34.04 11.09 -18.78
N GLU A 126 32.89 11.45 -18.21
CA GLU A 126 32.65 11.34 -16.77
C GLU A 126 32.34 9.89 -16.34
N GLN A 127 32.02 8.99 -17.27
CA GLN A 127 31.80 7.56 -16.97
C GLN A 127 33.05 6.86 -16.45
N SER A 128 34.25 7.36 -16.78
CA SER A 128 35.51 6.82 -16.26
C SER A 128 35.84 7.31 -14.84
N ARG A 129 35.01 8.18 -14.25
CA ARG A 129 35.20 8.71 -12.88
C ARG A 129 33.96 8.47 -12.00
N PRO A 130 33.58 7.21 -11.73
CA PRO A 130 32.45 6.89 -10.86
C PRO A 130 32.64 7.41 -9.43
N GLU A 131 33.90 7.56 -8.98
CA GLU A 131 34.26 8.06 -7.65
C GLU A 131 33.65 9.44 -7.31
N LEU A 132 33.49 10.33 -8.31
CA LEU A 132 32.91 11.65 -8.08
C LEU A 132 31.43 11.54 -7.71
N GLY A 133 30.69 10.66 -8.39
CA GLY A 133 29.30 10.43 -8.05
C GLY A 133 29.15 9.66 -6.74
N PHE A 134 30.07 8.72 -6.45
CA PHE A 134 30.04 7.95 -5.21
C PHE A 134 30.24 8.86 -4.00
N ARG A 135 31.23 9.76 -4.06
CA ARG A 135 31.45 10.77 -3.02
C ARG A 135 30.24 11.69 -2.81
N LEU A 136 29.57 12.09 -3.90
CA LEU A 136 28.37 12.93 -3.80
C LEU A 136 27.20 12.18 -3.14
N LEU A 137 27.00 10.89 -3.47
CA LEU A 137 25.97 10.07 -2.85
C LEU A 137 26.28 9.77 -1.39
N GLN A 138 27.55 9.52 -1.05
CA GLN A 138 27.97 9.32 0.32
C GLN A 138 27.72 10.56 1.17
N ARG A 139 28.15 11.74 0.68
CA ARG A 139 27.85 13.02 1.34
C ARG A 139 26.35 13.23 1.53
N LEU A 140 25.55 12.94 0.49
CA LEU A 140 24.10 13.06 0.59
C LEU A 140 23.51 12.06 1.60
N ALA A 141 24.04 10.84 1.69
CA ALA A 141 23.60 9.83 2.66
C ALA A 141 23.89 10.28 4.10
N ASP A 142 25.08 10.83 4.34
CA ASP A 142 25.48 11.36 5.65
C ASP A 142 24.55 12.52 6.06
N ASP A 143 24.32 13.45 5.13
CA ASP A 143 23.47 14.63 5.30
C ASP A 143 21.98 14.35 5.57
N ILE A 144 21.47 13.18 5.19
CA ILE A 144 20.05 12.80 5.36
C ILE A 144 19.85 11.73 6.43
N THR A 145 20.90 11.35 7.16
CA THR A 145 20.87 10.30 8.20
C THR A 145 19.77 10.53 9.24
N ASP A 146 19.46 11.79 9.56
CA ASP A 146 18.42 12.16 10.52
C ASP A 146 16.97 11.93 10.03
N TYR A 147 16.79 11.85 8.70
CA TYR A 147 15.47 11.77 8.06
C TYR A 147 15.19 10.39 7.45
N GLY A 148 16.24 9.67 7.05
CA GLY A 148 16.12 8.35 6.43
C GLY A 148 17.38 7.52 6.52
N TYR A 149 17.31 6.34 5.94
CA TYR A 149 18.41 5.40 5.83
C TYR A 149 18.57 4.93 4.38
N VAL A 150 19.78 4.53 4.01
CA VAL A 150 20.06 3.97 2.69
C VAL A 150 19.51 2.55 2.63
N GLU A 151 18.50 2.33 1.78
CA GLU A 151 17.92 1.00 1.54
C GLU A 151 18.73 0.25 0.48
N THR A 152 19.12 0.95 -0.60
CA THR A 152 20.01 0.42 -1.64
C THR A 152 21.19 1.35 -1.78
N THR A 153 22.39 0.83 -1.53
CA THR A 153 23.65 1.55 -1.67
C THR A 153 23.89 2.01 -3.11
N ALA A 154 24.81 2.97 -3.28
CA ALA A 154 25.16 3.51 -4.58
C ALA A 154 25.61 2.40 -5.54
N LYS A 155 24.78 2.11 -6.56
CA LYS A 155 25.06 1.11 -7.59
C LYS A 155 25.15 1.79 -8.95
N GLN A 156 26.21 1.49 -9.68
CA GLN A 156 26.35 1.91 -11.07
C GLN A 156 25.42 1.08 -11.96
N ASP A 157 24.58 1.77 -12.71
CA ASP A 157 23.62 1.24 -13.68
C ASP A 157 23.91 1.88 -15.05
N GLY A 158 24.92 1.32 -15.72
CA GLY A 158 25.43 1.82 -17.00
C GLY A 158 25.94 3.26 -16.93
N ARG A 159 25.19 4.18 -17.55
CA ARG A 159 25.52 5.62 -17.59
C ARG A 159 25.01 6.38 -16.36
N ASN A 160 24.25 5.72 -15.50
CA ASN A 160 23.69 6.30 -14.30
C ASN A 160 24.30 5.62 -13.08
N MET A 161 24.24 6.29 -11.94
CA MET A 161 24.44 5.67 -10.65
C MET A 161 23.29 6.01 -9.75
N THR A 162 22.74 4.99 -9.10
CA THR A 162 21.50 5.12 -8.35
C THR A 162 21.70 4.70 -6.91
N MET A 163 21.02 5.40 -6.01
CA MET A 163 20.91 5.08 -4.59
C MET A 163 19.45 5.20 -4.20
N VAL A 164 18.95 4.28 -3.38
CA VAL A 164 17.57 4.36 -2.87
C VAL A 164 17.63 4.62 -1.38
N VAL A 165 16.92 5.67 -0.96
CA VAL A 165 16.80 6.08 0.42
C VAL A 165 15.36 5.88 0.87
N ALA A 166 15.20 5.26 2.03
CA ALA A 166 13.91 5.08 2.68
C ALA A 166 13.81 6.01 3.90
N PRO A 167 12.61 6.51 4.20
CA PRO A 167 12.41 7.31 5.40
C PRO A 167 12.47 6.42 6.65
N HIS A 168 12.89 6.98 7.77
CA HIS A 168 12.80 6.28 9.06
C HIS A 168 11.33 5.93 9.36
N ARG A 169 11.10 4.74 9.93
CA ARG A 169 9.74 4.32 10.34
C ARG A 169 9.19 5.36 11.31
N GLY A 170 8.14 6.07 10.90
CA GLY A 170 7.55 7.15 11.70
C GLY A 170 7.83 8.58 11.23
N ALA A 171 8.30 8.80 10.00
CA ALA A 171 8.38 10.16 9.43
C ALA A 171 7.04 10.94 9.51
N LYS A 172 5.89 10.24 9.42
CA LYS A 172 4.56 10.83 9.66
C LYS A 172 4.31 11.23 11.12
N THR A 173 4.95 10.57 12.08
CA THR A 173 4.83 10.88 13.52
C THR A 173 5.54 12.18 13.86
N ARG A 174 6.69 12.49 13.22
CA ARG A 174 7.37 13.78 13.39
C ARG A 174 6.66 14.94 12.69
N ALA A 175 6.12 14.74 11.49
CA ALA A 175 5.33 15.77 10.81
C ALA A 175 4.08 16.19 11.63
N LYS A 176 3.34 15.22 12.20
CA LYS A 176 2.23 15.50 13.12
C LYS A 176 2.67 16.17 14.43
N ALA A 177 3.85 15.81 14.95
CA ALA A 177 4.40 16.42 16.17
C ALA A 177 4.95 17.84 15.94
N GLN A 178 5.29 18.22 14.70
CA GLN A 178 5.68 19.58 14.35
C GLN A 178 4.46 20.46 14.02
N GLU A 179 3.43 19.92 13.35
CA GLU A 179 2.18 20.65 13.10
C GLU A 179 1.46 21.05 14.41
N SER A 180 1.50 20.19 15.42
CA SER A 180 0.96 20.49 16.77
C SER A 180 1.76 21.50 17.58
N LYS A 181 3.01 21.79 17.22
CA LYS A 181 3.84 22.83 17.88
C LYS A 181 3.70 24.22 17.27
N VAL A 182 3.14 24.35 16.07
CA VAL A 182 3.00 25.64 15.37
C VAL A 182 1.66 26.32 15.64
N THR A 183 0.65 25.58 16.13
CA THR A 183 -0.68 26.11 16.47
C THR A 183 -0.81 26.73 17.86
N ASP A 184 0.27 26.78 18.66
CA ASP A 184 0.30 27.57 19.90
C ASP A 184 1.40 28.65 19.81
N PRO A 185 1.07 29.81 19.24
CA PRO A 185 1.55 31.05 19.81
C PRO A 185 0.35 31.97 20.10
N ALA A 186 0.32 32.46 21.34
CA ALA A 186 -0.51 33.54 21.87
C ALA A 186 -1.99 33.22 22.21
N SER A 187 -2.24 33.04 23.50
CA SER A 187 -3.05 34.04 24.22
C SER A 187 -2.48 34.18 25.64
N GLU A 188 -1.77 35.29 25.81
CA GLU A 188 -1.61 36.04 27.05
C GLU A 188 -2.98 36.43 27.64
#